data_AF-A0A9K3LZQ9-F1
#
_entry.id   AF-A0A9K3LZQ9-F1
#
_cell.length_a   1.000
_cell.length_b   1.000
_cell.length_c   1.000
_cell.angle_alpha   90.00
_cell.angle_beta   90.00
_cell.angle_gamma   90.00
#
_symmetry.space_group_name_H-M   'P 1'
#
loop_
_entity.id
_entity.type
_entity.pdbx_description
1 polymer ?
#
loop_
_entity_poly.entity_id
_entity_poly.type
_entity_poly.pdbx_seq_one_letter_code
_entity_poly.pdbx_strand_id
1 'polypeptide(L)'
;MVTPKLSRDTGNSRVKRTRQRQHNTEDSNGLSSSGPHSYYMLLAVKILLVVIILLWLPPLVTSKRQRKRNALKTIQQRIYHNRMDCEMDCLQLSHEVWFPPEESMNCIFHCMSPSCFETIYQPILEPGEVDIQRYELFETCIQEEVREENRQQAAEKLKK
;
A
#
# COMPACT_ATOMS: atom_id res chain seq x y z
N MET A 1 27.99 10.44 3.76
CA MET A 1 27.13 10.84 2.63
C MET A 1 25.69 10.55 3.01
N VAL A 2 24.86 11.59 3.13
CA VAL A 2 23.50 11.52 3.69
C VAL A 2 22.53 11.55 2.52
N THR A 3 21.77 10.47 2.29
CA THR A 3 20.71 10.45 1.29
C THR A 3 19.44 11.13 1.82
N PRO A 4 18.81 12.05 1.08
CA PRO A 4 17.57 12.68 1.51
C PRO A 4 16.38 11.71 1.36
N LYS A 5 15.62 11.54 2.45
CA LYS A 5 14.34 10.84 2.46
C LYS A 5 13.27 11.73 1.82
N LEU A 6 12.91 11.45 0.56
CA LEU A 6 11.69 11.98 -0.05
C LEU A 6 10.48 11.21 0.46
N SER A 7 9.68 11.88 1.31
CA SER A 7 8.43 11.38 1.86
C SER A 7 7.31 11.64 0.85
N ARG A 8 6.80 10.58 0.20
CA ARG A 8 5.69 10.65 -0.76
C ARG A 8 4.37 10.58 0.00
N ASP A 9 3.70 11.73 0.12
CA ASP A 9 2.35 11.84 0.70
C ASP A 9 1.31 11.29 -0.28
N THR A 10 0.88 10.04 -0.09
CA THR A 10 -0.31 9.50 -0.76
C THR A 10 -1.56 9.94 0.01
N GLY A 11 -2.15 11.06 -0.42
CA GLY A 11 -3.46 11.52 0.01
C GLY A 11 -4.55 10.50 -0.32
N ASN A 12 -5.11 9.86 0.71
CA ASN A 12 -6.22 8.92 0.57
C ASN A 12 -7.50 9.58 1.09
N SER A 13 -8.14 10.37 0.24
CA SER A 13 -9.45 10.98 0.50
C SER A 13 -10.55 9.92 0.39
N ARG A 14 -10.71 9.13 1.46
CA ARG A 14 -11.85 8.20 1.59
C ARG A 14 -12.96 8.86 2.38
N VAL A 15 -13.84 9.56 1.65
CA VAL A 15 -15.13 10.05 2.13
C VAL A 15 -15.98 8.84 2.57
N LYS A 16 -16.11 8.63 3.89
CA LYS A 16 -17.09 7.69 4.45
C LYS A 16 -18.37 8.45 4.75
N ARG A 17 -19.39 8.26 3.89
CA ARG A 17 -20.79 8.59 4.21
C ARG A 17 -21.27 7.68 5.33
N THR A 18 -21.36 8.22 6.54
CA THR A 18 -21.97 7.56 7.69
C THR A 18 -23.49 7.74 7.59
N ARG A 19 -24.20 6.63 7.41
CA ARG A 19 -25.66 6.57 7.37
C ARG A 19 -26.17 6.66 8.82
N GLN A 20 -26.64 7.83 9.24
CA GLN A 20 -27.30 8.03 10.54
C GLN A 20 -28.61 7.24 10.57
N ARG A 21 -28.69 6.25 11.46
CA ARG A 21 -29.92 5.51 11.78
C ARG A 21 -30.43 6.06 13.11
N GLN A 22 -31.51 6.83 13.06
CA GLN A 22 -32.23 7.31 14.23
C GLN A 22 -32.90 6.11 14.93
N HIS A 23 -32.64 5.94 16.22
CA HIS A 23 -33.40 5.05 17.09
C HIS A 23 -34.00 5.92 18.17
N ASN A 24 -35.33 6.01 18.16
CA ASN A 24 -36.15 6.54 19.23
C ASN A 24 -36.08 5.57 20.41
N THR A 25 -35.84 6.09 21.61
CA THR A 25 -36.01 5.37 22.87
C THR A 25 -36.97 6.16 23.74
N GLU A 26 -38.07 5.50 24.06
CA GLU A 26 -39.17 5.96 24.90
C GLU A 26 -38.77 6.04 26.37
N ASP A 27 -39.39 7.02 27.03
CA ASP A 27 -39.22 7.39 28.41
C ASP A 27 -39.71 6.29 29.38
N SER A 28 -38.98 6.09 30.46
CA SER A 28 -39.49 5.43 31.66
C SER A 28 -38.86 6.07 32.90
N ASN A 29 -39.60 7.05 33.43
CA ASN A 29 -39.32 7.77 34.66
C ASN A 29 -39.52 6.86 35.88
N GLY A 30 -38.42 6.50 36.54
CA GLY A 30 -38.39 5.92 37.89
C GLY A 30 -37.58 6.82 38.81
N LEU A 31 -38.23 7.82 39.39
CA LEU A 31 -37.64 8.87 40.22
C LEU A 31 -37.27 8.28 41.60
N SER A 32 -35.98 8.02 41.84
CA SER A 32 -35.41 7.87 43.17
C SER A 32 -34.38 8.98 43.37
N SER A 33 -34.77 9.96 44.19
CA SER A 33 -34.00 11.14 44.57
C SER A 33 -32.80 10.75 45.46
N SER A 34 -31.71 10.30 44.85
CA SER A 34 -30.37 10.38 45.42
C SER A 34 -29.64 11.56 44.77
N GLY A 35 -29.03 12.41 45.60
CA GLY A 35 -28.57 13.74 45.20
C GLY A 35 -27.69 13.76 43.93
N PRO A 36 -27.71 14.87 43.17
CA PRO A 36 -27.11 14.98 41.83
C PRO A 36 -25.64 14.56 41.79
N HIS A 37 -24.90 14.70 42.89
CA HIS A 37 -23.51 14.30 43.00
C HIS A 37 -23.26 12.79 42.86
N SER A 38 -24.19 11.93 43.29
CA SER A 38 -23.98 10.47 43.26
C SER A 38 -24.07 9.91 41.84
N TYR A 39 -24.95 10.47 41.01
CA TYR A 39 -25.13 10.05 39.62
C TYR A 39 -23.91 10.34 38.75
N TYR A 40 -23.31 11.52 38.86
CA TYR A 40 -22.11 11.87 38.10
C TYR A 40 -20.91 10.98 38.42
N MET A 41 -20.75 10.57 39.68
CA MET A 41 -19.68 9.65 40.09
C MET A 41 -19.85 8.26 39.46
N LEU A 42 -21.06 7.71 39.47
CA LEU A 42 -21.36 6.42 38.82
C LEU A 42 -21.14 6.47 37.30
N LEU A 43 -21.51 7.57 36.67
CA LEU A 43 -21.35 7.79 35.24
C LEU A 43 -19.85 7.91 34.88
N ALA A 44 -19.08 8.66 35.68
CA ALA A 44 -17.64 8.79 35.52
C ALA A 44 -16.92 7.43 35.67
N VAL A 45 -17.29 6.61 36.66
CA VAL A 45 -16.71 5.27 36.87
C VAL A 45 -17.02 4.35 35.69
N LYS A 46 -18.25 4.36 35.16
CA LYS A 46 -18.61 3.57 33.98
C LYS A 46 -17.82 3.99 32.74
N ILE A 47 -17.67 5.30 32.50
CA ILE A 47 -16.85 5.81 31.39
C ILE A 47 -15.39 5.38 31.57
N LEU A 48 -14.83 5.51 32.78
CA LEU A 48 -13.45 5.12 33.08
C LEU A 48 -13.24 3.62 32.80
N LEU A 49 -14.16 2.75 33.24
CA LEU A 49 -14.10 1.31 32.99
C LEU A 49 -14.14 0.99 31.49
N VAL A 50 -15.01 1.64 30.71
CA VAL A 50 -15.07 1.45 29.26
C VAL A 50 -13.77 1.90 28.60
N VAL A 51 -13.20 3.03 29.02
CA VAL A 51 -11.91 3.54 28.50
C VAL A 51 -10.76 2.58 28.85
N ILE A 52 -10.72 2.05 30.07
CA ILE A 52 -9.72 1.05 30.48
C ILE A 52 -9.87 -0.22 29.63
N ILE A 53 -11.08 -0.74 29.44
CA ILE A 53 -11.32 -1.92 28.60
C ILE A 53 -10.88 -1.67 27.16
N LEU A 54 -11.16 -0.48 26.61
CA LEU A 54 -10.72 -0.09 25.27
C LEU A 54 -9.21 0.08 25.14
N LEU A 55 -8.52 0.51 26.21
CA LEU A 55 -7.06 0.61 26.26
C LEU A 55 -6.37 -0.75 26.36
N TRP A 56 -7.04 -1.73 26.98
CA TRP A 56 -6.52 -3.09 27.17
C TRP A 56 -6.83 -4.02 26.00
N LEU A 57 -7.81 -3.68 25.16
CA LEU A 57 -8.05 -4.37 23.90
C LEU A 57 -6.93 -3.99 22.91
N PRO A 58 -6.01 -4.91 22.55
CA PRO A 58 -5.11 -4.66 21.42
C PRO A 58 -5.95 -4.32 20.19
N PRO A 59 -5.41 -3.58 19.21
CA PRO A 59 -6.17 -3.14 18.04
C PRO A 59 -6.58 -4.33 17.14
N LEU A 60 -7.62 -5.06 17.55
CA LEU A 60 -8.18 -6.23 16.87
C LEU A 60 -8.81 -5.85 15.52
N VAL A 61 -9.00 -4.56 15.27
CA VAL A 61 -9.66 -4.02 14.07
C VAL A 61 -8.66 -3.59 12.97
N THR A 62 -7.34 -3.65 13.19
CA THR A 62 -6.35 -3.20 12.19
C THR A 62 -5.77 -4.31 11.30
N SER A 63 -6.00 -5.60 11.61
CA SER A 63 -5.25 -6.71 10.99
C SER A 63 -5.42 -6.81 9.46
N LYS A 64 -6.65 -6.59 8.94
CA LYS A 64 -6.90 -6.65 7.48
C LYS A 64 -6.17 -5.55 6.72
N ARG A 65 -6.11 -4.33 7.28
CA ARG A 65 -5.40 -3.21 6.65
C ARG A 65 -3.89 -3.42 6.68
N GLN A 66 -3.38 -3.99 7.77
CA GLN A 66 -1.95 -4.31 7.91
C GLN A 66 -1.51 -5.39 6.93
N ARG A 67 -2.30 -6.46 6.74
CA ARG A 67 -1.98 -7.53 5.78
C ARG A 67 -1.85 -6.99 4.34
N LYS A 68 -2.78 -6.13 3.91
CA LYS A 68 -2.70 -5.49 2.57
C LYS A 68 -1.44 -4.63 2.43
N ARG A 69 -1.09 -3.86 3.47
CA ARG A 69 0.12 -3.02 3.45
C ARG A 69 1.40 -3.86 3.36
N ASN A 70 1.46 -4.97 4.08
CA ASN A 70 2.62 -5.87 4.04
C ASN A 70 2.74 -6.58 2.68
N ALA A 71 1.63 -7.02 2.09
CA ALA A 71 1.63 -7.62 0.75
C ALA A 71 2.10 -6.65 -0.34
N LEU A 72 1.74 -5.37 -0.25
CA LEU A 72 2.23 -4.37 -1.18
C LEU A 72 3.75 -4.15 -1.02
N LYS A 73 4.24 -4.09 0.23
CA LYS A 73 5.67 -3.95 0.51
C LYS A 73 6.49 -5.10 -0.07
N THR A 74 6.01 -6.34 0.05
CA THR A 74 6.72 -7.50 -0.50
C THR A 74 6.80 -7.46 -2.03
N ILE A 75 5.74 -6.99 -2.70
CA ILE A 75 5.75 -6.79 -4.15
C ILE A 75 6.76 -5.72 -4.54
N GLN A 76 6.74 -4.56 -3.87
CA GLN A 76 7.68 -3.47 -4.14
C GLN A 76 9.13 -3.88 -3.90
N GLN A 77 9.40 -4.66 -2.85
CA GLN A 77 10.74 -5.21 -2.60
C GLN A 77 11.20 -6.14 -3.72
N ARG A 78 10.30 -7.00 -4.23
CA ARG A 78 10.64 -7.89 -5.34
C ARG A 78 10.95 -7.11 -6.62
N ILE A 79 10.14 -6.10 -6.94
CA ILE A 79 10.38 -5.23 -8.11
C ILE A 79 11.70 -4.48 -7.96
N TYR A 80 12.01 -3.98 -6.76
CA TYR A 80 13.26 -3.30 -6.46
C TYR A 80 14.47 -4.23 -6.68
N HIS A 81 14.42 -5.46 -6.17
CA HIS A 81 15.51 -6.42 -6.38
C HIS A 81 15.64 -6.81 -7.86
N ASN A 82 14.52 -7.11 -8.53
CA ASN A 82 14.52 -7.43 -9.97
C ASN A 82 15.14 -6.30 -10.81
N ARG A 83 14.86 -5.05 -10.44
CA ARG A 83 15.46 -3.89 -11.10
C ARG A 83 16.98 -3.85 -10.91
N MET A 84 17.46 -4.08 -9.69
CA MET A 84 18.89 -4.09 -9.38
C MET A 84 19.62 -5.22 -10.12
N ASP A 85 18.99 -6.40 -10.21
CA ASP A 85 19.54 -7.54 -10.95
C ASP A 85 19.66 -7.18 -12.44
N CYS A 86 18.61 -6.60 -13.03
CA CYS A 86 18.63 -6.11 -14.41
C CYS A 86 19.62 -4.95 -14.65
N GLU A 87 19.79 -4.05 -13.69
CA GLU A 87 20.81 -2.99 -13.75
C GLU A 87 22.21 -3.61 -13.86
N MET A 88 22.50 -4.66 -13.10
CA MET A 88 23.79 -5.36 -13.16
C MET A 88 23.97 -6.12 -14.47
N ASP A 89 22.94 -6.79 -14.97
CA ASP A 89 23.01 -7.56 -16.22
C ASP A 89 23.19 -6.64 -17.45
N CYS A 90 22.50 -5.50 -17.47
CA CYS A 90 22.64 -4.50 -18.53
C CYS A 90 24.04 -3.86 -18.55
N LEU A 91 24.70 -3.71 -17.40
CA LEU A 91 26.08 -3.26 -17.32
C LEU A 91 27.09 -4.30 -17.82
N GLN A 92 26.78 -5.59 -17.72
CA GLN A 92 27.65 -6.64 -18.25
C GLN A 92 27.57 -6.73 -19.78
N LEU A 93 26.38 -6.58 -20.35
CA LEU A 93 26.18 -6.58 -21.80
C LEU A 93 26.83 -5.37 -22.50
N SER A 94 27.01 -4.25 -21.78
CA SER A 94 27.61 -3.02 -22.33
C SER A 94 29.14 -3.03 -22.37
N HIS A 95 29.80 -4.12 -21.98
CA HIS A 95 31.27 -4.15 -21.92
C HIS A 95 31.96 -4.03 -23.29
N GLU A 96 31.21 -4.22 -24.39
CA GLU A 96 31.70 -4.01 -25.76
C GLU A 96 31.23 -2.69 -26.40
N VAL A 97 30.17 -2.07 -25.87
CA VAL A 97 29.55 -0.85 -26.43
C VAL A 97 29.14 0.09 -25.30
N TRP A 98 29.77 1.27 -25.25
CA TRP A 98 29.40 2.31 -24.30
C TRP A 98 27.99 2.82 -24.58
N PHE A 99 27.01 2.40 -23.77
CA PHE A 99 25.64 2.91 -23.85
C PHE A 99 25.52 4.25 -23.11
N PRO A 100 24.86 5.26 -23.70
CA PRO A 100 24.41 6.43 -22.97
C PRO A 100 23.55 6.02 -21.76
N PRO A 101 23.63 6.75 -20.64
CA PRO A 101 22.83 6.43 -19.45
C PRO A 101 21.32 6.42 -19.73
N GLU A 102 20.84 7.16 -20.74
CA GLU A 102 19.44 7.13 -21.16
C GLU A 102 19.03 5.81 -21.82
N GLU A 103 19.91 5.22 -22.64
CA GLU A 103 19.64 3.94 -23.31
C GLU A 103 19.72 2.76 -22.33
N SER A 104 20.50 2.91 -21.24
CA SER A 104 20.58 1.88 -20.20
C SER A 104 19.23 1.60 -19.54
N MET A 105 18.34 2.60 -19.46
CA MET A 105 17.00 2.44 -18.90
C MET A 105 16.09 1.55 -19.76
N ASN A 106 16.23 1.59 -21.08
CA ASN A 106 15.46 0.71 -21.99
C ASN A 106 15.88 -0.75 -21.80
N CYS A 107 17.18 -1.01 -21.65
CA CYS A 107 17.67 -2.35 -21.32
C CYS A 107 17.08 -2.84 -19.99
N ILE A 108 17.11 -2.01 -18.95
CA ILE A 108 16.60 -2.38 -17.62
C ILE A 108 15.10 -2.69 -17.70
N PHE A 109 14.29 -1.85 -18.35
CA PHE A 109 12.86 -2.08 -18.46
C PHE A 109 12.51 -3.32 -19.29
N HIS A 110 13.21 -3.54 -20.41
CA HIS A 110 13.03 -4.75 -21.19
C HIS A 110 13.43 -6.00 -20.39
N CYS A 111 14.53 -5.95 -19.63
CA CYS A 111 14.96 -7.04 -18.74
C CYS A 111 13.92 -7.31 -17.63
N MET A 112 13.38 -6.27 -17.00
CA MET A 112 12.44 -6.41 -15.89
C MET A 112 11.12 -7.06 -16.31
N SER A 113 10.59 -6.69 -17.48
CA SER A 113 9.39 -7.28 -18.07
C SER A 113 9.31 -6.94 -19.56
N PRO A 114 9.64 -7.89 -20.45
CA PRO A 114 9.57 -7.68 -21.90
C PRO A 114 8.15 -7.30 -22.36
N SER A 115 7.12 -7.97 -21.82
CA SER A 115 5.71 -7.74 -22.13
C SER A 115 5.25 -6.32 -21.77
N CYS A 116 5.54 -5.85 -20.56
CA CYS A 116 5.19 -4.49 -20.15
C CYS A 116 5.98 -3.44 -20.94
N PHE A 117 7.24 -3.72 -21.26
CA PHE A 117 8.09 -2.81 -22.03
C PHE A 117 7.54 -2.61 -23.45
N GLU A 118 7.30 -3.70 -24.19
CA GLU A 118 6.75 -3.64 -25.55
C GLU A 118 5.41 -2.90 -25.60
N THR A 119 4.55 -3.09 -24.60
CA THR A 119 3.23 -2.45 -24.55
C THR A 119 3.31 -0.93 -24.30
N ILE A 120 4.27 -0.47 -23.49
CA ILE A 120 4.28 0.90 -22.95
C ILE A 120 5.32 1.79 -23.64
N TYR A 121 6.45 1.22 -24.05
CA TYR A 121 7.55 1.95 -24.66
C TYR A 121 7.60 1.83 -26.19
N GLN A 122 6.60 1.23 -26.82
CA GLN A 122 6.40 1.35 -28.27
C GLN A 122 5.39 2.47 -28.57
N PRO A 123 5.76 3.54 -29.31
CA PRO A 123 7.04 3.78 -30.00
C PRO A 123 8.15 4.32 -29.08
N ILE A 124 9.40 4.05 -29.47
CA ILE A 124 10.61 4.49 -28.76
C ILE A 124 10.65 6.03 -28.69
N LEU A 125 10.97 6.55 -27.50
CA LEU A 125 11.08 7.99 -27.22
C LEU A 125 12.28 8.60 -27.96
N GLU A 126 12.20 9.89 -28.27
CA GLU A 126 13.35 10.60 -28.85
C GLU A 126 14.48 10.76 -27.81
N PRO A 127 15.76 10.82 -28.24
CA PRO A 127 16.87 11.04 -27.32
C PRO A 127 16.68 12.30 -26.47
N GLY A 128 16.72 12.14 -25.14
CA GLY A 128 16.53 13.22 -24.17
C GLY A 128 15.09 13.42 -23.67
N GLU A 129 14.11 12.66 -24.18
CA GLU A 129 12.74 12.70 -23.67
C GLU A 129 12.56 11.77 -22.46
N VAL A 130 12.00 12.30 -21.36
CA VAL A 130 11.68 11.53 -20.15
C VAL A 130 10.16 11.52 -19.93
N ASP A 131 9.54 10.38 -20.16
CA ASP A 131 8.08 10.20 -19.97
C ASP A 131 7.76 9.57 -18.61
N ILE A 132 7.44 10.44 -17.64
CA ILE A 132 7.06 10.04 -16.27
C ILE A 132 5.77 9.21 -16.28
N GLN A 133 4.84 9.47 -17.21
CA GLN A 133 3.56 8.76 -17.27
C GLN A 133 3.77 7.32 -17.71
N ARG A 134 4.59 7.10 -18.74
CA ARG A 134 5.00 5.74 -19.16
C ARG A 134 5.69 4.99 -18.04
N TYR A 135 6.55 5.65 -17.27
CA TYR A 135 7.17 5.02 -16.11
C TYR A 135 6.15 4.54 -15.07
N GLU A 136 5.15 5.37 -14.72
CA GLU A 136 4.09 4.97 -13.77
C GLU A 136 3.19 3.84 -14.31
N LEU A 137 2.88 3.88 -15.61
CA LEU A 137 2.16 2.79 -16.28
C LEU A 137 2.97 1.48 -16.25
N PHE A 138 4.28 1.57 -16.49
CA PHE A 138 5.19 0.43 -16.49
C PHE A 138 5.30 -0.19 -15.10
N GLU A 139 5.46 0.64 -14.06
CA GLU A 139 5.47 0.16 -12.67
C GLU A 139 4.15 -0.53 -12.32
N THR A 140 3.02 0.01 -12.78
CA THR A 140 1.70 -0.59 -12.56
C THR A 140 1.56 -1.95 -13.26
N CYS A 141 2.02 -2.06 -14.51
CA CYS A 141 2.01 -3.30 -15.28
C CYS A 141 2.84 -4.40 -14.59
N ILE A 142 4.08 -4.10 -14.20
CA ILE A 142 4.93 -5.07 -13.47
C ILE A 142 4.30 -5.47 -12.14
N GLN A 143 3.71 -4.54 -11.41
CA GLN A 143 3.02 -4.87 -10.16
C GLN A 143 1.86 -5.86 -10.39
N GLU A 144 1.19 -5.81 -11.53
CA GLU A 144 0.13 -6.75 -11.88
C GLU A 144 0.68 -8.13 -12.28
N GLU A 145 1.75 -8.19 -13.07
CA GLU A 145 2.44 -9.45 -13.39
C GLU A 145 2.91 -10.17 -12.12
N VAL A 146 3.59 -9.45 -11.21
CA VAL A 146 4.04 -10.03 -9.93
C VAL A 146 2.85 -10.49 -9.07
N ARG A 147 1.70 -9.79 -9.11
CA ARG A 147 0.49 -10.25 -8.40
C ARG A 147 -0.07 -11.52 -9.03
N GLU A 148 -0.06 -11.63 -10.35
CA GLU A 148 -0.53 -12.81 -11.08
C GLU A 148 0.34 -14.03 -10.79
N GLU A 149 1.66 -13.90 -10.86
CA GLU A 149 2.59 -14.97 -10.48
C GLU A 149 2.36 -15.46 -9.04
N ASN A 150 2.20 -14.53 -8.09
CA ASN A 150 1.91 -14.88 -6.71
C ASN A 150 0.58 -15.64 -6.57
N ARG A 151 -0.44 -15.27 -7.36
CA ARG A 151 -1.74 -15.99 -7.39
C ARG A 151 -1.56 -17.39 -7.96
N GLN A 152 -0.80 -17.54 -9.05
CA GLN A 152 -0.52 -18.83 -9.66
C GLN A 152 0.26 -19.75 -8.72
N GLN A 153 1.31 -19.25 -8.06
CA GLN A 153 2.07 -20.00 -7.07
C GLN A 153 1.23 -20.41 -5.87
N ALA A 154 0.32 -19.54 -5.40
CA ALA A 154 -0.61 -19.88 -4.33
C ALA A 154 -1.60 -20.96 -4.76
N ALA A 155 -2.11 -20.89 -5.99
CA ALA A 155 -3.00 -21.90 -6.56
C ALA A 155 -2.30 -23.25 -6.74
N GLU A 156 -1.04 -23.27 -7.17
CA GLU A 156 -0.24 -24.50 -7.29
C GLU A 156 0.01 -25.15 -5.93
N LYS A 157 0.32 -24.35 -4.90
CA LYS A 157 0.49 -24.84 -3.52
C LYS A 157 -0.77 -25.47 -2.92
N LEU A 158 -1.96 -25.08 -3.39
CA LEU A 158 -3.23 -25.66 -2.96
C LEU A 158 -3.55 -27.00 -3.64
N LYS A 159 -2.86 -27.35 -4.73
CA LYS A 159 -3.05 -28.62 -5.45
C LYS A 159 -2.17 -29.76 -4.90
N LYS A 160 -1.18 -29.43 -4.06
CA LYS A 160 -0.26 -30.39 -3.43
C LYS A 160 -0.79 -30.76 -2.05
#